data_AF-A0A4P5WGD9-F1
#
_entry.id   AF-A0A4P5WGD9-F1
#
_cell.length_a   1.000
_cell.length_b   1.000
_cell.length_c   1.000
_cell.angle_alpha   90.00
_cell.angle_beta   90.00
_cell.angle_gamma   90.00
#
_symmetry.space_group_name_H-M   'P 1'
#
loop_
_entity.id
_entity.type
_entity.pdbx_description
1 polymer ?
#
loop_
_entity_poly.entity_id
_entity_poly.type
_entity_poly.pdbx_seq_one_letter_code
_entity_poly.pdbx_strand_id
1 'polypeptide(L)'
;MAFRDEWLRARAVAWKDLMAERRSKAGFNSVAALGVTILVLFGFALGPDAEAIRAAAPGALWLAALFAGVLAFNRSYQVELDGGALEPLLMYPGARRSIFAGKLLANFVFVFLLLVIVIAVSLVLFHITVPSTWPRLLLVVLLGEVGLVTLGTFYAAMASRSRAREVLLPLLLFPMLVPVLLAAMQATKALLVGDVMHDAGAWTSLLVAYDVIFLISTFLAFDYVIEA
;
A
#
# COMPACT_ATOMS: atom_id res chain seq x y z
N MET A 1 -11.45 -29.86 -0.36
CA MET A 1 -11.87 -29.20 -1.62
C MET A 1 -12.08 -27.71 -1.41
N ALA A 2 -12.81 -27.27 -0.37
CA ALA A 2 -13.08 -25.87 -0.04
C ALA A 2 -11.88 -24.89 -0.15
N PHE A 3 -10.74 -25.17 0.47
CA PHE A 3 -9.58 -24.25 0.44
C PHE A 3 -8.99 -24.01 -0.96
N ARG A 4 -8.97 -25.05 -1.81
CA ARG A 4 -8.47 -24.93 -3.19
C ARG A 4 -9.41 -24.06 -4.02
N ASP A 5 -10.71 -24.22 -3.81
CA ASP A 5 -11.74 -23.47 -4.54
C ASP A 5 -11.78 -22.00 -4.09
N GLU A 6 -11.54 -21.72 -2.81
CA GLU A 6 -11.36 -20.37 -2.26
C GLU A 6 -10.12 -19.66 -2.83
N TRP A 7 -8.99 -20.36 -2.93
CA TRP A 7 -7.78 -19.81 -3.54
C TRP A 7 -7.98 -19.49 -5.03
N LEU A 8 -8.64 -20.39 -5.77
CA LEU A 8 -8.95 -20.16 -7.18
C LEU A 8 -9.84 -18.93 -7.38
N ARG A 9 -10.80 -18.70 -6.47
CA ARG A 9 -11.66 -17.51 -6.48
C ARG A 9 -10.88 -16.24 -6.18
N ALA A 10 -10.06 -16.24 -5.13
CA ALA A 10 -9.20 -15.10 -4.82
C ALA A 10 -8.31 -14.73 -6.01
N ARG A 11 -7.71 -15.73 -6.67
CA ARG A 11 -6.92 -15.52 -7.89
C ARG A 11 -7.74 -14.96 -9.04
N ALA A 12 -8.98 -15.42 -9.23
CA ALA A 12 -9.85 -14.92 -10.29
C ALA A 12 -10.24 -13.45 -10.07
N VAL A 13 -10.56 -13.07 -8.82
CA VAL A 13 -10.82 -11.68 -8.42
C VAL A 13 -9.59 -10.82 -8.66
N ALA A 14 -8.41 -11.28 -8.21
CA ALA A 14 -7.17 -10.53 -8.40
C ALA A 14 -6.86 -10.32 -9.90
N TRP A 15 -7.03 -11.37 -10.70
CA TRP A 15 -6.79 -11.32 -12.14
C TRP A 15 -7.76 -10.36 -12.85
N LYS A 16 -9.04 -10.37 -12.47
CA LYS A 16 -10.04 -9.42 -12.97
C LYS A 16 -9.60 -7.99 -12.71
N ASP A 17 -9.23 -7.67 -11.47
CA ASP A 17 -8.86 -6.30 -11.07
C ASP A 17 -7.60 -5.83 -11.80
N LEU A 18 -6.56 -6.67 -11.87
CA LEU A 18 -5.34 -6.36 -12.61
C LEU A 18 -5.58 -6.16 -14.10
N MET A 19 -6.48 -6.94 -14.71
CA MET A 19 -6.88 -6.75 -16.11
C MET A 19 -7.64 -5.45 -16.33
N ALA A 20 -8.58 -5.12 -15.44
CA ALA A 20 -9.36 -3.89 -15.52
C ALA A 20 -8.42 -2.68 -15.44
N GLU A 21 -7.47 -2.70 -14.51
CA GLU A 21 -6.52 -1.62 -14.30
C GLU A 21 -5.56 -1.46 -15.49
N ARG A 22 -5.05 -2.57 -16.04
CA ARG A 22 -4.21 -2.55 -17.24
C ARG A 22 -4.93 -1.94 -18.46
N ARG A 23 -6.24 -2.15 -18.58
CA ARG A 23 -7.06 -1.56 -19.66
C ARG A 23 -7.30 -0.08 -19.42
N SER A 24 -7.42 0.34 -18.16
CA SER A 24 -7.75 1.70 -17.77
C SER A 24 -6.64 2.71 -18.02
N LYS A 25 -5.34 2.32 -18.09
CA LYS A 25 -4.10 3.12 -18.34
C LYS A 25 -3.96 4.47 -17.60
N ALA A 26 -4.93 5.37 -17.75
CA ALA A 26 -5.12 6.58 -16.94
C ALA A 26 -5.15 6.28 -15.43
N GLY A 27 -5.66 5.11 -15.04
CA GLY A 27 -5.64 4.57 -13.67
C GLY A 27 -4.26 4.64 -13.00
N PHE A 28 -3.40 3.71 -13.39
CA PHE A 28 -2.00 3.64 -12.95
C PHE A 28 -1.22 4.93 -13.16
N ASN A 29 -1.39 5.59 -14.32
CA ASN A 29 -0.64 6.80 -14.65
C ASN A 29 -0.92 7.96 -13.67
N SER A 30 -2.17 8.18 -13.25
CA SER A 30 -2.46 9.22 -12.26
C SER A 30 -1.82 8.94 -10.91
N VAL A 31 -1.81 7.67 -10.48
CA VAL A 31 -1.24 7.27 -9.19
C VAL A 31 0.28 7.39 -9.21
N ALA A 32 0.92 6.91 -10.27
CA ALA A 32 2.35 7.05 -10.47
C ALA A 32 2.76 8.52 -10.57
N ALA A 33 2.02 9.34 -11.33
CA ALA A 33 2.25 10.77 -11.43
C ALA A 33 2.18 11.44 -10.06
N LEU A 34 1.18 11.12 -9.22
CA LEU A 34 1.07 11.67 -7.86
C LEU A 34 2.30 11.34 -7.01
N GLY A 35 2.72 10.07 -6.97
CA GLY A 35 3.90 9.66 -6.20
C GLY A 35 5.18 10.36 -6.67
N VAL A 36 5.39 10.45 -8.00
CA VAL A 36 6.53 11.14 -8.59
C VAL A 36 6.50 12.64 -8.30
N THR A 37 5.34 13.29 -8.45
CA THR A 37 5.17 14.70 -8.14
C THR A 37 5.50 15.00 -6.68
N ILE A 38 5.07 14.16 -5.74
CA ILE A 38 5.42 14.33 -4.32
C ILE A 38 6.94 14.29 -4.13
N LEU A 39 7.64 13.32 -4.71
CA LEU A 39 9.10 13.25 -4.62
C LEU A 39 9.77 14.49 -5.23
N VAL A 40 9.31 14.93 -6.40
CA VAL A 40 9.82 16.13 -7.08
C VAL A 40 9.64 17.38 -6.21
N LEU A 41 8.45 17.55 -5.62
CA LEU A 41 8.17 18.66 -4.70
C LEU A 41 9.09 18.63 -3.48
N PHE A 42 9.33 17.45 -2.89
CA PHE A 42 10.30 17.29 -1.81
C PHE A 42 11.72 17.66 -2.24
N GLY A 43 12.16 17.19 -3.41
CA GLY A 43 13.49 17.51 -3.95
C GLY A 43 13.69 19.02 -4.15
N PHE A 44 12.69 19.72 -4.68
CA PHE A 44 12.76 21.18 -4.82
C PHE A 44 12.67 21.92 -3.48
N ALA A 45 11.82 21.45 -2.56
CA ALA A 45 11.64 22.09 -1.26
C ALA A 45 12.90 22.04 -0.38
N LEU A 46 13.69 20.97 -0.48
CA LEU A 46 14.93 20.79 0.27
C LEU A 46 16.13 21.54 -0.34
N GLY A 47 16.04 21.94 -1.61
CA GLY A 47 17.12 22.65 -2.31
C GLY A 47 18.35 21.77 -2.54
N PRO A 48 19.54 22.34 -2.81
CA PRO A 48 20.74 21.59 -3.17
C PRO A 48 21.50 20.97 -1.98
N ASP A 49 20.94 21.02 -0.76
CA ASP A 49 21.58 20.45 0.43
C ASP A 49 21.50 18.91 0.42
N ALA A 50 22.63 18.29 0.06
CA ALA A 50 22.75 16.84 -0.06
C ALA A 50 22.61 16.08 1.28
N GLU A 51 22.84 16.73 2.42
CA GLU A 51 22.64 16.12 3.73
C GLU A 51 21.16 16.16 4.12
N ALA A 52 20.52 17.32 3.94
CA ALA A 52 19.08 17.45 4.16
C ALA A 52 18.27 16.51 3.25
N ILE A 53 18.64 16.39 1.97
CA ILE A 53 18.03 15.44 1.03
C ILE A 53 18.15 14.00 1.53
N ARG A 54 19.37 13.57 1.91
CA ARG A 54 19.59 12.19 2.37
C ARG A 54 18.84 11.88 3.67
N ALA A 55 18.78 12.83 4.60
CA ALA A 55 18.05 12.68 5.86
C ALA A 55 16.53 12.60 5.65
N ALA A 56 15.98 13.34 4.67
CA ALA A 56 14.55 13.39 4.39
C ALA A 56 14.07 12.29 3.43
N ALA A 57 14.96 11.65 2.66
CA ALA A 57 14.62 10.66 1.64
C ALA A 57 13.71 9.50 2.14
N PRO A 58 13.95 8.88 3.32
CA PRO A 58 13.04 7.85 3.85
C PRO A 58 11.61 8.38 4.04
N GLY A 59 11.47 9.58 4.59
CA GLY A 59 10.16 10.20 4.81
C GLY A 59 9.47 10.54 3.49
N ALA A 60 10.19 11.13 2.54
CA ALA A 60 9.66 11.48 1.22
C ALA A 60 9.17 10.24 0.45
N LEU A 61 9.92 9.13 0.50
CA LEU A 61 9.56 7.86 -0.13
C LEU A 61 8.25 7.30 0.44
N TRP A 62 8.16 7.16 1.78
CA TRP A 62 6.98 6.58 2.42
C TRP A 62 5.75 7.50 2.35
N LEU A 63 5.93 8.82 2.36
CA LEU A 63 4.83 9.76 2.12
C LEU A 63 4.33 9.69 0.67
N ALA A 64 5.23 9.63 -0.31
CA ALA A 64 4.85 9.43 -1.71
C ALA A 64 4.07 8.12 -1.89
N ALA A 65 4.55 7.03 -1.27
CA ALA A 65 3.87 5.74 -1.27
C ALA A 65 2.49 5.79 -0.59
N LEU A 66 2.37 6.49 0.56
CA LEU A 66 1.11 6.68 1.27
C LEU A 66 0.05 7.35 0.39
N PHE A 67 0.33 8.54 -0.12
CA PHE A 67 -0.65 9.33 -0.86
C PHE A 67 -1.04 8.65 -2.17
N ALA A 68 -0.06 8.09 -2.88
CA ALA A 68 -0.32 7.33 -4.10
C ALA A 68 -1.10 6.04 -3.80
N GLY A 69 -0.78 5.34 -2.71
CA GLY A 69 -1.55 4.18 -2.22
C GLY A 69 -3.00 4.53 -1.89
N VAL A 70 -3.25 5.63 -1.18
CA VAL A 70 -4.62 6.10 -0.85
C VAL A 70 -5.46 6.36 -2.10
N LEU A 71 -4.86 6.93 -3.14
CA LEU A 71 -5.52 7.12 -4.43
C LEU A 71 -5.82 5.77 -5.11
N ALA A 72 -4.89 4.82 -5.05
CA ALA A 72 -5.07 3.46 -5.57
C ALA A 72 -6.22 2.71 -4.85
N PHE A 73 -6.25 2.76 -3.52
CA PHE A 73 -7.24 2.07 -2.70
C PHE A 73 -8.65 2.60 -2.92
N ASN A 74 -8.80 3.94 -3.03
CA ASN A 74 -10.07 4.56 -3.41
C ASN A 74 -10.60 3.98 -4.73
N ARG A 75 -9.73 3.89 -5.75
CA ARG A 75 -10.09 3.42 -7.09
C ARG A 75 -10.43 1.94 -7.14
N SER A 76 -9.76 1.10 -6.35
CA SER A 76 -9.93 -0.36 -6.33
C SER A 76 -11.38 -0.82 -6.11
N TYR A 77 -12.14 -0.13 -5.26
CA TYR A 77 -13.57 -0.40 -5.07
C TYR A 77 -14.47 0.45 -5.97
N GLN A 78 -14.01 1.61 -6.46
CA GLN A 78 -14.80 2.45 -7.38
C GLN A 78 -15.15 1.77 -8.68
N VAL A 79 -14.16 1.14 -9.30
CA VAL A 79 -14.35 0.50 -10.60
C VAL A 79 -15.44 -0.57 -10.54
N GLU A 80 -15.63 -1.21 -9.38
CA GLU A 80 -16.68 -2.20 -9.18
C GLU A 80 -18.04 -1.60 -8.87
N LEU A 81 -18.08 -0.52 -8.09
CA LEU A 81 -19.32 0.20 -7.77
C LEU A 81 -19.90 0.85 -9.02
N ASP A 82 -19.09 1.60 -9.75
CA ASP A 82 -19.50 2.30 -10.98
C ASP A 82 -19.91 1.30 -12.07
N GLY A 83 -19.28 0.12 -12.08
CA GLY A 83 -19.60 -0.97 -13.00
C GLY A 83 -20.75 -1.89 -12.54
N GLY A 84 -21.35 -1.67 -11.36
CA GLY A 84 -22.40 -2.53 -10.80
C GLY A 84 -21.96 -3.98 -10.54
N ALA A 85 -20.66 -4.22 -10.43
CA ALA A 85 -20.09 -5.57 -10.34
C ALA A 85 -19.97 -6.07 -8.88
N LEU A 86 -20.02 -5.16 -7.90
CA LEU A 86 -19.85 -5.50 -6.49
C LEU A 86 -21.00 -6.38 -5.96
N GLU A 87 -22.25 -6.06 -6.30
CA GLU A 87 -23.43 -6.82 -5.82
C GLU A 87 -23.47 -8.24 -6.41
N PRO A 88 -23.30 -8.47 -7.73
CA PRO A 88 -23.16 -9.82 -8.27
C PRO A 88 -22.01 -10.62 -7.66
N LEU A 89 -20.89 -9.96 -7.36
CA LEU A 89 -19.73 -10.60 -6.74
C LEU A 89 -20.04 -11.08 -5.31
N LEU A 90 -20.83 -10.32 -4.55
CA LEU A 90 -21.27 -10.69 -3.21
C LEU A 90 -22.37 -11.75 -3.20
N MET A 91 -23.16 -11.87 -4.27
CA MET A 91 -24.15 -12.94 -4.45
C MET A 91 -23.53 -14.28 -4.86
N TYR A 92 -22.27 -14.29 -5.29
CA TYR A 92 -21.60 -15.52 -5.71
C TYR A 92 -21.36 -16.46 -4.50
N PRO A 93 -21.73 -17.75 -4.57
CA PRO A 93 -21.67 -18.65 -3.42
C PRO A 93 -20.23 -18.90 -2.97
N GLY A 94 -19.83 -18.38 -1.80
CA GLY A 94 -18.48 -18.53 -1.26
C GLY A 94 -18.17 -17.71 -0.01
N ALA A 95 -17.02 -17.99 0.61
CA ALA A 95 -16.51 -17.16 1.70
C ALA A 95 -16.12 -15.78 1.15
N ARG A 96 -16.67 -14.71 1.73
CA ARG A 96 -16.40 -13.32 1.31
C ARG A 96 -14.93 -12.94 1.53
N ARG A 97 -14.27 -13.60 2.48
CA ARG A 97 -12.80 -13.55 2.68
C ARG A 97 -11.99 -13.84 1.40
N SER A 98 -12.49 -14.66 0.49
CA SER A 98 -11.82 -14.92 -0.80
C SER A 98 -11.83 -13.69 -1.73
N ILE A 99 -12.86 -12.85 -1.63
CA ILE A 99 -12.94 -11.56 -2.34
C ILE A 99 -11.91 -10.60 -1.76
N PHE A 100 -11.84 -10.49 -0.42
CA PHE A 100 -10.83 -9.67 0.25
C PHE A 100 -9.42 -10.10 -0.12
N ALA A 101 -9.12 -11.39 -0.05
CA ALA A 101 -7.80 -11.92 -0.44
C ALA A 101 -7.45 -11.60 -1.89
N GLY A 102 -8.41 -11.71 -2.80
CA GLY A 102 -8.22 -11.35 -4.21
C GLY A 102 -7.94 -9.87 -4.41
N LYS A 103 -8.71 -8.99 -3.75
CA LYS A 103 -8.50 -7.53 -3.79
C LYS A 103 -7.20 -7.12 -3.14
N LEU A 104 -6.86 -7.73 -2.01
CA LEU A 104 -5.60 -7.52 -1.31
C LEU A 104 -4.42 -7.84 -2.23
N LEU A 105 -4.48 -8.99 -2.93
CA LEU A 105 -3.44 -9.40 -3.87
C LEU A 105 -3.33 -8.46 -5.08
N ALA A 106 -4.46 -8.03 -5.66
CA ALA A 106 -4.45 -7.08 -6.77
C ALA A 106 -3.86 -5.71 -6.35
N ASN A 107 -4.30 -5.19 -5.19
CA ASN A 107 -3.79 -3.94 -4.65
C ASN A 107 -2.32 -4.04 -4.27
N PHE A 108 -1.88 -5.20 -3.76
CA PHE A 108 -0.47 -5.46 -3.47
C PHE A 108 0.36 -5.37 -4.76
N VAL A 109 0.01 -6.13 -5.80
CA VAL A 109 0.75 -6.05 -7.08
C VAL A 109 0.74 -4.63 -7.67
N PHE A 110 -0.39 -3.91 -7.56
CA PHE A 110 -0.50 -2.55 -8.06
C PHE A 110 0.41 -1.57 -7.29
N VAL A 111 0.36 -1.59 -5.96
CA VAL A 111 1.16 -0.72 -5.11
C VAL A 111 2.64 -1.09 -5.18
N PHE A 112 2.99 -2.37 -5.31
CA PHE A 112 4.35 -2.82 -5.54
C PHE A 112 4.95 -2.20 -6.80
N LEU A 113 4.24 -2.27 -7.93
CA LEU A 113 4.69 -1.67 -9.20
C LEU A 113 4.87 -0.15 -9.09
N LEU A 114 3.95 0.52 -8.39
CA LEU A 114 4.06 1.93 -8.08
C LEU A 114 5.29 2.22 -7.21
N LEU A 115 5.53 1.41 -6.19
CA LEU A 115 6.63 1.58 -5.25
C LEU A 115 7.99 1.37 -5.93
N VAL A 116 8.08 0.45 -6.89
CA VAL A 116 9.26 0.32 -7.77
C VAL A 116 9.55 1.63 -8.51
N ILE A 117 8.53 2.31 -9.04
CA ILE A 117 8.70 3.60 -9.73
C ILE A 117 9.13 4.68 -8.72
N VAL A 118 8.45 4.77 -7.57
CA VAL A 118 8.76 5.74 -6.51
C VAL A 118 10.20 5.55 -6.01
N ILE A 119 10.63 4.31 -5.78
CA ILE A 119 12.00 3.98 -5.38
C ILE A 119 12.98 4.39 -6.47
N ALA A 120 12.75 4.01 -7.74
CA ALA A 120 13.64 4.36 -8.84
C ALA A 120 13.80 5.88 -8.99
N VAL A 121 12.71 6.63 -8.90
CA VAL A 121 12.74 8.10 -8.95
C VAL A 121 13.46 8.67 -7.74
N SER A 122 13.22 8.15 -6.54
CA SER A 122 13.91 8.60 -5.32
C SER A 122 15.42 8.38 -5.38
N LEU A 123 15.88 7.26 -5.94
CA LEU A 123 17.31 6.97 -6.10
C LEU A 123 17.99 8.01 -6.98
N VAL A 124 17.35 8.38 -8.10
CA VAL A 124 17.86 9.38 -9.04
C VAL A 124 17.77 10.79 -8.46
N LEU A 125 16.60 11.19 -7.97
CA LEU A 125 16.33 12.56 -7.52
C LEU A 125 17.14 12.92 -6.27
N PHE A 126 17.28 11.99 -5.34
CA PHE A 126 17.98 12.21 -4.07
C PHE A 126 19.44 11.76 -4.11
N HIS A 127 19.96 11.36 -5.28
CA HIS A 127 21.35 10.93 -5.47
C HIS A 127 21.76 9.82 -4.47
N ILE A 128 20.85 8.88 -4.24
CA ILE A 128 21.05 7.78 -3.28
C ILE A 128 21.80 6.66 -3.98
N THR A 129 22.91 6.22 -3.39
CA THR A 129 23.60 5.01 -3.82
C THR A 129 22.93 3.78 -3.19
N VAL A 130 22.83 2.69 -3.96
CA VAL A 130 22.25 1.44 -3.46
C VAL A 130 23.15 0.90 -2.34
N PRO A 131 22.67 0.81 -1.09
CA PRO A 131 23.50 0.37 0.02
C PRO A 131 23.73 -1.14 -0.04
N SER A 132 24.79 -1.64 0.59
CA SER A 132 25.02 -3.09 0.75
C SER A 132 23.90 -3.80 1.52
N THR A 133 23.14 -3.04 2.31
CA THR A 133 21.95 -3.47 3.06
C THR A 133 20.69 -3.59 2.21
N TRP A 134 20.77 -3.45 0.88
CA TRP A 134 19.62 -3.50 -0.02
C TRP A 134 18.66 -4.70 0.18
N PRO A 135 19.09 -5.93 0.55
CA PRO A 135 18.14 -7.02 0.79
C PRO A 135 17.27 -6.77 2.01
N ARG A 136 17.84 -6.17 3.07
CA ARG A 136 17.09 -5.78 4.28
C ARG A 136 16.17 -4.61 3.98
N LEU A 137 16.62 -3.66 3.15
CA LEU A 137 15.79 -2.54 2.70
C LEU A 137 14.58 -3.04 1.92
N LEU A 138 14.79 -4.00 1.00
CA LEU A 138 13.71 -4.63 0.25
C LEU A 138 12.71 -5.32 1.17
N LEU A 139 13.17 -6.02 2.22
CA LEU A 139 12.29 -6.62 3.22
C LEU A 139 11.44 -5.56 3.94
N VAL A 140 12.04 -4.45 4.39
CA VAL A 140 11.33 -3.34 5.04
C VAL A 140 10.28 -2.73 4.11
N VAL A 141 10.63 -2.55 2.83
CA VAL A 141 9.73 -2.04 1.79
C VAL A 141 8.53 -2.97 1.61
N LEU A 142 8.77 -4.29 1.49
CA LEU A 142 7.71 -5.28 1.35
C LEU A 142 6.80 -5.35 2.58
N LEU A 143 7.36 -5.30 3.79
CA LEU A 143 6.57 -5.30 5.03
C LEU A 143 5.73 -4.02 5.15
N GLY A 144 6.33 -2.85 4.97
CA GLY A 144 5.58 -1.59 5.02
C GLY A 144 4.48 -1.51 3.94
N GLU A 145 4.73 -2.09 2.77
CA GLU A 145 3.70 -2.26 1.74
C GLU A 145 2.56 -3.19 2.19
N VAL A 146 2.86 -4.34 2.79
CA VAL A 146 1.84 -5.26 3.32
C VAL A 146 0.92 -4.54 4.28
N GLY A 147 1.46 -3.80 5.25
CA GLY A 147 0.65 -3.03 6.20
C GLY A 147 -0.19 -1.93 5.51
N LEU A 148 0.39 -1.19 4.56
CA LEU A 148 -0.31 -0.17 3.78
C LEU A 148 -1.49 -0.76 2.98
N VAL A 149 -1.23 -1.83 2.24
CA VAL A 149 -2.20 -2.46 1.35
C VAL A 149 -3.29 -3.18 2.13
N THR A 150 -2.96 -3.80 3.26
CA THR A 150 -3.92 -4.48 4.14
C THR A 150 -4.95 -3.49 4.68
N LEU A 151 -4.50 -2.42 5.32
CA LEU A 151 -5.40 -1.41 5.85
C LEU A 151 -6.11 -0.63 4.75
N GLY A 152 -5.38 -0.26 3.69
CA GLY A 152 -5.94 0.45 2.55
C GLY A 152 -7.10 -0.31 1.91
N THR A 153 -6.92 -1.61 1.67
CA THR A 153 -7.96 -2.47 1.08
C THR A 153 -9.15 -2.64 2.03
N PHE A 154 -8.90 -2.82 3.33
CA PHE A 154 -9.95 -3.02 4.33
C PHE A 154 -10.81 -1.76 4.52
N TYR A 155 -10.18 -0.61 4.75
CA TYR A 155 -10.91 0.64 4.95
C TYR A 155 -11.55 1.13 3.65
N ALA A 156 -10.97 0.85 2.47
CA ALA A 156 -11.64 1.15 1.21
C ALA A 156 -12.91 0.33 1.03
N ALA A 157 -12.93 -0.93 1.46
CA ALA A 157 -14.13 -1.75 1.49
C ALA A 157 -15.20 -1.15 2.41
N MET A 158 -14.82 -0.76 3.63
CA MET A 158 -15.73 -0.15 4.61
C MET A 158 -16.31 1.18 4.11
N ALA A 159 -15.48 2.02 3.49
CA ALA A 159 -15.90 3.32 2.99
C ALA A 159 -16.72 3.21 1.70
N SER A 160 -16.62 2.10 0.95
CA SER A 160 -17.20 1.93 -0.40
C SER A 160 -18.71 2.20 -0.46
N ARG A 161 -19.46 1.89 0.61
CA ARG A 161 -20.93 2.06 0.69
C ARG A 161 -21.37 3.45 1.13
N SER A 162 -20.44 4.32 1.54
CA SER A 162 -20.78 5.65 2.04
C SER A 162 -20.71 6.71 0.95
N ARG A 163 -21.65 7.67 1.01
CA ARG A 163 -21.62 8.89 0.17
C ARG A 163 -20.42 9.79 0.47
N ALA A 164 -19.82 9.66 1.65
CA ALA A 164 -18.66 10.44 2.09
C ALA A 164 -17.34 9.63 2.05
N ARG A 165 -17.25 8.61 1.18
CA ARG A 165 -16.10 7.69 1.13
C ARG A 165 -14.73 8.38 1.00
N GLU A 166 -14.66 9.47 0.22
CA GLU A 166 -13.42 10.19 -0.07
C GLU A 166 -12.87 10.89 1.18
N VAL A 167 -13.74 11.15 2.15
CA VAL A 167 -13.40 11.73 3.46
C VAL A 167 -13.23 10.63 4.51
N LEU A 168 -14.12 9.63 4.52
CA LEU A 168 -14.10 8.54 5.50
C LEU A 168 -12.86 7.66 5.38
N LEU A 169 -12.41 7.36 4.16
CA LEU A 169 -11.25 6.51 3.96
C LEU A 169 -10.00 7.13 4.59
N PRO A 170 -9.55 8.36 4.25
CA PRO A 170 -8.40 8.97 4.91
C PRO A 170 -8.58 9.17 6.42
N LEU A 171 -9.78 9.53 6.87
CA LEU A 171 -10.08 9.78 8.29
C LEU A 171 -9.83 8.55 9.16
N LEU A 172 -10.21 7.36 8.67
CA LEU A 172 -10.01 6.09 9.38
C LEU A 172 -8.61 5.50 9.12
N LEU A 173 -8.14 5.62 7.88
CA LEU A 173 -6.91 4.99 7.42
C LEU A 173 -5.66 5.67 7.99
N PHE A 174 -5.60 7.00 8.01
CA PHE A 174 -4.37 7.71 8.38
C PHE A 174 -3.94 7.45 9.83
N PRO A 175 -4.81 7.56 10.85
CA PRO A 175 -4.43 7.27 12.23
C PRO A 175 -3.89 5.84 12.38
N MET A 176 -4.51 4.89 11.69
CA MET A 176 -4.11 3.50 11.72
C MET A 176 -2.79 3.27 11.00
N LEU A 177 -2.49 4.01 9.92
CA LEU A 177 -1.23 3.88 9.18
C LEU A 177 -0.02 4.51 9.89
N VAL A 178 -0.22 5.40 10.87
CA VAL A 178 0.90 6.06 11.57
C VAL A 178 1.94 5.07 12.10
N PRO A 179 1.59 3.99 12.84
CA PRO A 179 2.58 3.08 13.39
C PRO A 179 3.39 2.33 12.33
N VAL A 180 2.75 1.85 11.26
CA VAL A 180 3.45 1.15 10.16
C VAL A 180 4.33 2.11 9.37
N LEU A 181 3.86 3.33 9.09
CA LEU A 181 4.64 4.35 8.40
C LEU A 181 5.85 4.77 9.22
N LEU A 182 5.67 4.99 10.53
CA LEU A 182 6.79 5.32 11.42
C LEU A 182 7.82 4.20 11.45
N ALA A 183 7.37 2.95 11.62
CA ALA A 183 8.27 1.80 11.65
C ALA A 183 9.04 1.64 10.32
N ALA A 184 8.35 1.78 9.19
CA ALA A 184 8.94 1.67 7.87
C ALA A 184 9.92 2.82 7.59
N MET A 185 9.55 4.07 7.89
CA MET A 185 10.42 5.24 7.74
C MET A 185 11.69 5.10 8.58
N GLN A 186 11.58 4.69 9.84
CA GLN A 186 12.72 4.58 10.75
C GLN A 186 13.63 3.40 10.39
N ALA A 187 13.06 2.24 10.01
CA ALA A 187 13.83 1.11 9.49
C ALA A 187 14.57 1.49 8.19
N THR A 188 13.89 2.15 7.25
CA THR A 188 14.51 2.67 6.02
C THR A 188 15.62 3.67 6.33
N LYS A 189 15.41 4.60 7.26
CA LYS A 189 16.43 5.57 7.68
C LYS A 189 17.67 4.90 8.25
N ALA A 190 17.50 3.96 9.17
CA ALA A 190 18.61 3.22 9.76
C ALA A 190 19.41 2.43 8.70
N LEU A 191 18.74 1.79 7.75
CA LEU A 191 19.39 1.01 6.71
C LEU A 191 20.04 1.85 5.60
N LEU A 192 19.56 3.08 5.37
CA LEU A 192 20.00 3.95 4.28
C LEU A 192 21.06 4.97 4.72
N VAL A 193 20.89 5.58 5.88
CA VAL A 193 21.77 6.64 6.42
C VAL A 193 22.85 6.04 7.32
N GLY A 194 22.53 4.96 8.03
CA GLY A 194 23.43 4.27 8.94
C GLY A 194 22.75 3.87 10.25
N ASP A 195 23.02 2.65 10.71
CA ASP A 195 22.36 2.04 11.87
C ASP A 195 23.25 2.17 13.12
N VAL A 196 23.45 3.41 13.59
CA VAL A 196 24.33 3.70 14.74
C VAL A 196 23.84 3.04 16.02
N MET A 197 22.53 2.95 16.20
CA MET A 197 21.88 2.42 17.41
C MET A 197 21.49 0.94 17.31
N HIS A 198 21.72 0.28 16.17
CA HIS A 198 21.25 -1.09 15.89
C HIS A 198 19.71 -1.24 15.98
N ASP A 199 18.98 -0.17 15.68
CA ASP A 199 17.53 -0.09 15.83
C ASP A 199 16.77 -0.68 14.63
N ALA A 200 17.44 -0.90 13.49
CA ALA A 200 16.78 -1.41 12.29
C ALA A 200 16.03 -2.73 12.53
N GLY A 201 16.58 -3.60 13.39
CA GLY A 201 15.94 -4.85 13.78
C GLY A 201 14.66 -4.67 14.59
N ALA A 202 14.65 -3.70 15.52
CA ALA A 202 13.49 -3.39 16.35
C ALA A 202 12.34 -2.83 15.49
N TRP A 203 12.63 -1.88 14.60
CA TRP A 203 11.64 -1.32 13.69
C TRP A 203 11.10 -2.36 12.69
N THR A 204 11.95 -3.25 12.19
CA THR A 204 11.51 -4.35 11.32
C THR A 204 10.63 -5.35 12.09
N SER A 205 10.95 -5.64 13.35
CA SER A 205 10.12 -6.51 14.20
C SER A 205 8.76 -5.88 14.48
N LEU A 206 8.71 -4.55 14.68
CA LEU A 206 7.45 -3.81 14.82
C LEU A 206 6.60 -3.92 13.54
N LEU A 207 7.20 -3.82 12.35
CA LEU A 207 6.49 -4.04 11.08
C LEU A 207 5.89 -5.44 11.01
N VAL A 208 6.69 -6.48 11.29
CA VAL A 208 6.20 -7.87 11.27
C VAL A 208 5.05 -8.06 12.25
N ALA A 209 5.18 -7.58 13.49
CA ALA A 209 4.13 -7.69 14.50
C ALA A 209 2.85 -6.97 14.05
N TYR A 210 3.01 -5.75 13.52
CA TYR A 210 1.90 -4.94 13.02
C TYR A 210 1.18 -5.65 11.86
N ASP A 211 1.93 -6.13 10.86
CA ASP A 211 1.38 -6.82 9.69
C ASP A 211 0.63 -8.09 10.10
N VAL A 212 1.19 -8.91 10.98
CA VAL A 212 0.53 -10.12 11.48
C VAL A 212 -0.79 -9.77 12.18
N ILE A 213 -0.78 -8.79 13.08
CA ILE A 213 -1.97 -8.38 13.83
C ILE A 213 -3.05 -7.89 12.87
N PHE A 214 -2.72 -6.96 11.97
CA PHE A 214 -3.72 -6.32 11.12
C PHE A 214 -4.17 -7.22 9.96
N LEU A 215 -3.30 -8.06 9.40
CA LEU A 215 -3.69 -9.01 8.37
C LEU A 215 -4.69 -10.03 8.93
N ILE A 216 -4.42 -10.59 10.12
CA ILE A 216 -5.37 -11.50 10.78
C ILE A 216 -6.66 -10.76 11.14
N SER A 217 -6.57 -9.59 11.78
CA SER A 217 -7.74 -8.85 12.25
C SER A 217 -8.65 -8.41 11.10
N THR A 218 -8.09 -7.85 10.03
CA THR A 218 -8.86 -7.41 8.86
C THR A 218 -9.44 -8.59 8.09
N PHE A 219 -8.71 -9.69 7.95
CA PHE A 219 -9.19 -10.89 7.28
C PHE A 219 -10.39 -11.53 8.01
N LEU A 220 -10.38 -11.52 9.35
CA LEU A 220 -11.50 -12.00 10.16
C LEU A 220 -12.66 -11.00 10.20
N ALA A 221 -12.36 -9.69 10.25
CA ALA A 221 -13.36 -8.63 10.34
C ALA A 221 -14.09 -8.37 9.01
N PHE A 222 -13.50 -8.76 7.87
CA PHE A 222 -14.01 -8.41 6.55
C PHE A 222 -15.46 -8.86 6.31
N ASP A 223 -15.84 -10.05 6.79
CA ASP A 223 -17.20 -10.57 6.63
C ASP A 223 -18.24 -9.61 7.25
N TYR A 224 -17.95 -9.02 8.40
CA TYR A 224 -18.83 -8.06 9.08
C TYR A 224 -18.91 -6.72 8.35
N VAL A 225 -17.78 -6.24 7.82
CA VAL A 225 -17.69 -4.94 7.15
C VAL A 225 -18.48 -4.92 5.85
N ILE A 226 -18.45 -6.03 5.11
CA ILE A 226 -19.12 -6.12 3.82
C ILE A 226 -20.60 -6.52 3.95
N GLU A 227 -21.06 -6.87 5.15
CA GLU A 227 -22.47 -7.13 5.48
C GLU A 227 -23.20 -5.88 5.99
N ALA A 228 -22.48 -4.97 6.67
CA ALA A 228 -23.00 -3.69 7.17
C ALA A 228 -23.39 -2.70 6.06
#